data_AF-A0A5N3S5Y9-F1
#
_entry.id   AF-A0A5N3S5Y9-F1
#
_cell.length_a   1.000
_cell.length_b   1.000
_cell.length_c   1.000
_cell.angle_alpha   90.00
_cell.angle_beta   90.00
_cell.angle_gamma   90.00
#
_symmetry.space_group_name_H-M   'P 1'
#
loop_
_entity.id
_entity.type
_entity.pdbx_description
1 polymer ?
#
loop_
_entity_poly.entity_id
_entity_poly.type
_entity_poly.pdbx_seq_one_letter_code
_entity_poly.pdbx_strand_id
1 'polypeptide(L)'
;MDSNSLKRLTTDEKAAILAKEVERVEGRIGEFLALLAAHYPQGLTRTEIKTRLAVNNNESFVSLYRNGNIFIDIEKRYCDVAKENRFFIGTQFLHNVQCFHWLKVWQKL
;
A
#
# COMPACT_ATOMS: atom_id res chain seq x y z
N MET A 1 9.97 9.32 -33.68
CA MET A 1 10.55 8.71 -32.45
C MET A 1 9.53 9.02 -31.39
N ASP A 2 8.51 8.17 -31.31
CA ASP A 2 7.20 8.63 -30.79
C ASP A 2 7.02 8.18 -29.36
N SER A 3 6.60 9.14 -28.54
CA SER A 3 6.39 9.09 -27.10
C SER A 3 5.49 7.94 -26.65
N ASN A 4 6.07 6.76 -26.50
CA ASN A 4 5.49 5.64 -25.76
C ASN A 4 5.70 5.78 -24.24
N SER A 5 5.67 7.01 -23.72
CA SER A 5 5.78 7.23 -22.28
C SER A 5 4.48 6.77 -21.62
N LEU A 6 4.54 5.61 -20.96
CA LEU A 6 3.51 5.06 -20.06
C LEU A 6 2.78 6.22 -19.34
N LYS A 7 1.50 6.46 -19.63
CA LYS A 7 0.65 7.36 -18.84
C LYS A 7 0.74 6.91 -17.37
N ARG A 8 1.43 7.70 -16.56
CA ARG A 8 1.63 7.41 -15.15
C ARG A 8 0.27 7.55 -14.45
N LEU A 9 -0.05 6.59 -13.59
CA LEU A 9 -1.21 6.69 -12.72
C LEU A 9 -1.02 7.91 -11.80
N THR A 10 -2.06 8.73 -11.71
CA THR A 10 -2.16 9.81 -10.74
C THR A 10 -2.24 9.25 -9.32
N THR A 11 -1.98 10.10 -8.32
CA THR A 11 -2.10 9.70 -6.91
C THR A 11 -3.50 9.22 -6.57
N ASP A 12 -4.54 9.87 -7.10
CA ASP A 12 -5.94 9.52 -6.83
C ASP A 12 -6.32 8.18 -7.49
N GLU A 13 -5.88 7.93 -8.72
CA GLU A 13 -6.05 6.63 -9.37
C GLU A 13 -5.37 5.51 -8.57
N LYS A 14 -4.14 5.75 -8.08
CA LYS A 14 -3.43 4.80 -7.22
C LYS A 14 -4.17 4.55 -5.92
N ALA A 15 -4.65 5.60 -5.25
CA ALA A 15 -5.42 5.48 -4.02
C ALA A 15 -6.71 4.68 -4.23
N ALA A 16 -7.44 4.91 -5.33
CA ALA A 16 -8.64 4.16 -5.66
C ALA A 16 -8.35 2.67 -5.95
N ILE A 17 -7.26 2.37 -6.66
CA ILE A 17 -6.82 0.99 -6.92
C ILE A 17 -6.46 0.28 -5.61
N LEU A 18 -5.74 0.95 -4.70
CA LEU A 18 -5.41 0.41 -3.38
C LEU A 18 -6.66 0.14 -2.54
N ALA A 19 -7.58 1.11 -2.47
CA ALA A 19 -8.82 0.95 -1.72
C ALA A 19 -9.64 -0.26 -2.19
N LYS A 20 -9.75 -0.44 -3.51
CA LYS A 20 -10.46 -1.58 -4.11
C LYS A 20 -9.78 -2.93 -3.84
N GLU A 21 -8.45 -2.97 -3.84
CA GLU A 21 -7.73 -4.21 -3.53
C GLU A 21 -7.91 -4.59 -2.05
N VAL A 22 -7.84 -3.60 -1.16
CA VAL A 22 -7.97 -3.79 0.28
C VAL A 22 -9.38 -4.17 0.71
N GLU A 23 -10.43 -3.68 0.03
CA GLU A 23 -11.83 -4.01 0.32
C GLU A 23 -12.13 -5.52 0.33
N ARG A 24 -11.30 -6.32 -0.36
CA ARG A 24 -11.44 -7.79 -0.43
C ARG A 24 -10.88 -8.52 0.78
N VAL A 25 -10.13 -7.83 1.64
CA VAL A 25 -9.47 -8.43 2.79
C VAL A 25 -10.29 -8.15 4.03
N GLU A 26 -10.81 -9.19 4.67
CA GLU A 26 -11.70 -9.05 5.82
C GLU A 26 -10.96 -9.08 7.16
N GLY A 27 -11.67 -8.66 8.20
CA GLY A 27 -11.24 -8.74 9.59
C GLY A 27 -10.01 -7.88 9.87
N ARG A 28 -9.19 -8.36 10.81
CA ARG A 28 -8.15 -7.54 11.42
C ARG A 28 -7.01 -7.15 10.48
N ILE A 29 -6.74 -7.98 9.48
CA ILE A 29 -5.77 -7.66 8.43
C ILE A 29 -6.36 -6.61 7.48
N GLY A 30 -7.64 -6.74 7.12
CA GLY A 30 -8.38 -5.75 6.33
C GLY A 30 -8.34 -4.36 6.96
N GLU A 31 -8.66 -4.26 8.26
CA GLU A 31 -8.60 -2.99 9.01
C GLU A 31 -7.20 -2.36 8.98
N PHE A 32 -6.15 -3.17 9.13
CA PHE A 32 -4.77 -2.71 9.07
C PHE A 32 -4.40 -2.19 7.68
N LEU A 33 -4.75 -2.93 6.63
CA LEU A 33 -4.49 -2.52 5.25
C LEU A 33 -5.31 -1.28 4.86
N ALA A 34 -6.56 -1.18 5.32
CA ALA A 34 -7.45 -0.04 5.07
C ALA A 34 -6.89 1.23 5.72
N LEU A 35 -6.35 1.12 6.93
CA LEU A 35 -5.67 2.22 7.59
C LEU A 35 -4.48 2.73 6.77
N LEU A 36 -3.65 1.83 6.23
CA LEU A 36 -2.51 2.22 5.39
C LEU A 36 -2.96 2.84 4.06
N ALA A 37 -3.99 2.26 3.42
CA ALA A 37 -4.54 2.78 2.17
C ALA A 37 -5.11 4.19 2.33
N ALA A 38 -5.80 4.47 3.45
CA ALA A 38 -6.32 5.79 3.77
C ALA A 38 -5.23 6.86 4.00
N HIS A 39 -3.98 6.45 4.26
CA HIS A 39 -2.82 7.34 4.45
C HIS A 39 -1.83 7.28 3.28
N TYR A 40 -2.24 6.72 2.15
CA TYR A 40 -1.45 6.78 0.94
C TYR A 40 -1.41 8.22 0.39
N PRO A 41 -0.25 8.74 -0.08
CA PRO A 41 1.06 8.10 -0.20
C PRO A 41 2.02 8.30 1.00
N GLN A 42 1.58 8.94 2.08
CA GLN A 42 2.45 9.38 3.17
C GLN A 42 2.94 8.23 4.07
N GLY A 43 2.16 7.15 4.17
CA GLY A 43 2.43 6.04 5.08
C GLY A 43 2.28 6.44 6.55
N LEU A 44 2.42 5.46 7.45
CA LEU A 44 2.26 5.65 8.89
C LEU A 44 3.41 5.04 9.67
N THR A 45 3.73 5.60 10.83
CA THR A 45 4.69 4.97 11.74
C THR A 45 4.08 3.78 12.50
N ARG A 46 4.93 2.95 13.13
CA ARG A 46 4.43 1.86 13.98
C ARG A 46 3.59 2.40 15.13
N THR A 47 4.07 3.46 15.80
CA THR A 47 3.35 4.11 16.90
C THR A 47 1.96 4.55 16.46
N GLU A 48 1.88 5.23 15.34
CA GLU A 48 0.63 5.69 14.73
C GLU A 48 -0.35 4.56 14.42
N ILE A 49 0.14 3.46 13.84
CA ILE A 49 -0.67 2.29 13.53
C ILE A 49 -1.18 1.64 14.81
N LYS A 50 -0.29 1.43 15.79
CA LYS A 50 -0.66 0.80 17.07
C LYS A 50 -1.73 1.61 17.80
N THR A 51 -1.60 2.94 17.83
CA THR A 51 -2.59 3.83 18.45
C THR A 51 -3.95 3.75 17.74
N ARG A 52 -3.97 3.92 16.41
CA ARG A 52 -5.23 3.95 15.64
C ARG A 52 -5.95 2.61 15.64
N LEU A 53 -5.21 1.51 15.72
CA LEU A 53 -5.78 0.18 15.75
C LEU A 53 -5.96 -0.37 17.18
N ALA A 54 -5.51 0.30 18.24
CA ALA A 54 -5.45 -0.27 19.59
C ALA A 54 -4.67 -1.61 19.67
N VAL A 55 -3.50 -1.65 19.03
CA VAL A 55 -2.58 -2.80 19.08
C VAL A 55 -1.58 -2.60 20.22
N ASN A 56 -1.77 -3.33 21.31
CA ASN A 56 -1.10 -3.04 22.58
C ASN A 56 0.31 -3.65 22.71
N ASN A 57 0.66 -4.64 21.90
CA ASN A 57 1.97 -5.30 21.95
C ASN A 57 2.66 -5.31 20.56
N ASN A 58 3.95 -5.62 20.53
CA ASN A 58 4.74 -5.57 19.30
C ASN A 58 4.58 -6.82 18.45
N GLU A 59 4.31 -7.96 19.07
CA GLU A 59 4.11 -9.26 18.44
C GLU A 59 2.86 -9.23 17.53
N SER A 60 1.76 -8.66 18.02
CA SER A 60 0.54 -8.44 17.26
C SER A 60 0.77 -7.48 16.08
N PHE A 61 1.58 -6.43 16.26
CA PHE A 61 1.96 -5.56 15.14
C PHE A 61 2.78 -6.32 14.08
N VAL A 62 3.77 -7.11 14.51
CA VAL A 62 4.58 -7.93 13.60
C VAL A 62 3.72 -8.93 12.85
N SER A 63 2.73 -9.54 13.52
CA SER A 63 1.75 -10.45 12.89
C SER A 63 0.89 -9.72 11.86
N LEU A 64 0.35 -8.54 12.19
CA LEU A 64 -0.41 -7.69 11.26
C LEU A 64 0.42 -7.35 10.02
N TYR A 65 1.65 -6.87 10.22
CA TYR A 65 2.55 -6.52 9.13
C TYR A 65 2.86 -7.74 8.24
N ARG A 66 3.27 -8.87 8.84
CA ARG A 66 3.64 -10.07 8.08
C ARG A 66 2.46 -10.62 7.28
N ASN A 67 1.29 -10.73 7.91
CA ASN A 67 0.11 -11.30 7.27
C ASN A 67 -0.51 -10.32 6.26
N GLY A 68 -0.49 -9.01 6.53
CA GLY A 68 -0.90 -7.99 5.56
C GLY A 68 -0.05 -8.00 4.30
N ASN A 69 1.28 -8.19 4.46
CA ASN A 69 2.24 -8.26 3.36
C ASN A 69 2.05 -9.48 2.43
N ILE A 70 1.19 -10.44 2.79
CA ILE A 70 0.78 -11.55 1.90
C ILE A 70 -0.22 -11.07 0.84
N PHE A 71 -1.09 -10.13 1.21
CA PHE A 71 -2.17 -9.64 0.34
C PHE A 71 -1.69 -8.54 -0.60
N ILE A 72 -0.91 -7.60 -0.06
CA ILE A 72 -0.38 -6.46 -0.80
C ILE A 72 0.95 -6.05 -0.17
N ASP A 73 1.92 -5.63 -0.99
CA ASP A 73 3.23 -5.28 -0.48
C ASP A 73 3.17 -4.08 0.47
N ILE A 74 3.92 -4.16 1.56
CA ILE A 74 4.06 -3.11 2.56
C ILE A 74 5.54 -2.83 2.72
N GLU A 75 5.96 -1.67 2.23
CA GLU A 75 7.34 -1.22 2.30
C GLU A 75 7.59 -0.48 3.61
N LYS A 76 8.69 -0.80 4.30
CA LYS A 76 9.17 -0.06 5.47
C LYS A 76 10.32 0.86 5.07
N ARG A 77 10.23 2.14 5.42
CA ARG A 77 11.32 3.11 5.22
C ARG A 77 11.63 3.81 6.54
N TYR A 78 12.90 3.86 6.91
CA TYR A 78 13.31 4.56 8.13
C TYR A 78 13.07 6.07 7.97
N CYS A 79 12.48 6.70 8.98
CA CYS A 79 12.23 8.13 9.02
C CYS A 79 13.07 8.76 10.13
N ASP A 80 14.06 9.57 9.76
CA ASP A 80 14.98 10.20 10.72
C ASP A 80 14.29 11.17 11.68
N VAL A 81 13.20 11.82 11.24
CA VAL A 81 12.42 12.77 12.05
C VAL A 81 11.61 12.02 13.11
N ALA A 82 10.93 10.93 12.72
CA ALA A 82 10.14 10.12 13.64
C ALA A 82 10.98 9.16 14.48
N LYS A 83 12.27 8.97 14.14
CA LYS A 83 13.18 7.97 14.71
C LYS A 83 12.64 6.54 14.67
N GLU A 84 11.73 6.26 13.73
CA GLU A 84 11.15 4.94 13.51
C GLU A 84 10.79 4.71 12.04
N ASN A 85 10.41 3.47 11.71
CA ASN A 85 9.99 3.11 10.35
C ASN A 85 8.58 3.64 10.05
N ARG A 86 8.41 4.18 8.85
CA ARG A 86 7.12 4.39 8.20
C ARG A 86 6.79 3.23 7.27
N PHE A 87 5.53 2.84 7.24
CA PHE A 87 4.99 1.73 6.47
C PHE A 87 4.13 2.28 5.33
N PHE A 88 4.46 1.91 4.10
CA PHE A 88 3.84 2.37 2.87
C PHE A 88 3.21 1.18 2.15
N ILE A 89 1.98 1.34 1.68
CA ILE A 89 1.24 0.26 1.02
C ILE A 89 1.38 0.32 -0.51
N GLY A 90 1.59 -0.85 -1.11
CA GLY A 90 1.33 -1.13 -2.51
C GLY A 90 2.29 -0.52 -3.52
N THR A 91 3.54 -0.22 -3.15
CA THR A 91 4.55 0.30 -4.08
C THR A 91 4.73 -0.63 -5.29
N GLN A 92 4.98 -1.92 -5.04
CA GLN A 92 5.19 -2.93 -6.08
C GLN A 92 3.87 -3.28 -6.78
N PHE A 93 2.79 -3.42 -6.03
CA PHE A 93 1.47 -3.70 -6.57
C PHE A 93 1.03 -2.62 -7.57
N LEU A 94 1.14 -1.34 -7.23
CA LEU A 94 0.80 -0.23 -8.12
C LEU A 94 1.71 -0.15 -9.34
N HIS A 95 3.01 -0.42 -9.17
CA HIS A 95 3.93 -0.54 -10.29
C HIS A 95 3.48 -1.64 -11.25
N ASN A 96 3.12 -2.81 -10.74
CA ASN A 96 2.63 -3.93 -11.54
C ASN A 96 1.31 -3.58 -12.23
N VAL A 97 0.34 -3.02 -11.53
CA VAL A 97 -0.95 -2.59 -12.11
C VAL A 97 -0.73 -1.60 -13.25
N GLN A 98 0.16 -0.61 -13.06
CA GLN A 98 0.50 0.33 -14.11
C GLN A 98 1.07 -0.42 -15.33
N CYS A 99 2.07 -1.28 -15.15
CA CYS A 99 2.68 -2.06 -16.24
C CYS A 99 1.69 -3.00 -16.95
N PHE A 100 0.81 -3.70 -16.22
CA PHE A 100 -0.18 -4.62 -16.80
C PHE A 100 -1.36 -3.92 -17.50
N HIS A 101 -1.76 -2.73 -17.03
CA HIS A 101 -2.74 -1.90 -17.73
C HIS A 101 -2.28 -1.63 -19.16
N TRP A 102 -0.98 -1.41 -19.38
CA TRP A 102 -0.40 -1.24 -20.71
C TRP A 102 -0.47 -2.48 -21.58
N LEU A 103 -0.17 -3.67 -21.04
CA LEU A 103 -0.27 -4.91 -21.81
C LEU A 103 -1.67 -5.13 -22.37
N LYS A 104 -2.72 -4.78 -21.60
CA LYS A 104 -4.11 -4.84 -22.08
C LYS A 104 -4.48 -3.79 -23.12
N VAL A 105 -3.81 -2.63 -23.11
CA VAL A 105 -3.99 -1.58 -24.13
C VAL A 105 -3.28 -1.96 -25.43
N TRP A 106 -2.07 -2.52 -25.35
CA TRP A 106 -1.29 -2.96 -26.51
C TRP A 106 -1.89 -4.17 -27.24
N GLN A 107 -2.52 -5.11 -26.53
CA GLN A 107 -3.20 -6.26 -27.15
C GLN A 107 -4.52 -5.90 -27.84
N LYS A 108 -4.99 -4.65 -27.73
CA LYS A 108 -6.21 -4.14 -28.37
C LYS A 108 -5.94 -3.23 -29.57
N LEU A 109 -4.68 -3.06 -29.97
CA LEU A 109 -4.23 -2.39 -31.19
C LEU A 109 -3.77 -3.45 -32.20
#